data_AF-A0A4V2BGR2-F1
#
_entry.id   AF-A0A4V2BGR2-F1
#
_cell.length_a   1.000
_cell.length_b   1.000
_cell.length_c   1.000
_cell.angle_alpha   90.00
_cell.angle_beta   90.00
_cell.angle_gamma   90.00
#
_symmetry.space_group_name_H-M   'P 1'
#
loop_
_entity.id
_entity.type
_entity.pdbx_description
1 polymer ?
#
loop_
_entity_poly.entity_id
_entity_poly.type
_entity_poly.pdbx_seq_one_letter_code
_entity_poly.pdbx_strand_id
1 'polypeptide(L)'
;MALEKEISSWKNLSASIVFYEAPRRLKVSLAFIQQIYPNAEVAIGRELTKLHEEIILTDPSGAMDWCTNHDFLKGEAVVMVRLGEPEAQSAESKDHLRATLIADAREKFKDDATLKDLLTLYRDRGLSRSELYQLLLEAKGFYDNHN
;
A
#
# COMPACT_ATOMS: atom_id res chain seq x y z
N MET A 1 -14.70 17.79 9.41
CA MET A 1 -15.93 17.33 8.72
C MET A 1 -15.72 17.10 7.22
N ALA A 2 -15.78 18.11 6.33
CA ALA A 2 -15.71 17.86 4.87
C ALA A 2 -14.35 17.31 4.40
N LEU A 3 -13.29 18.13 4.49
CA LEU A 3 -11.90 17.78 4.16
C LEU A 3 -11.44 16.46 4.81
N GLU A 4 -11.72 16.33 6.11
CA GLU A 4 -11.47 15.14 6.91
C GLU A 4 -12.13 13.87 6.35
N LYS A 5 -13.39 13.95 5.91
CA LYS A 5 -14.13 12.83 5.32
C LYS A 5 -13.59 12.47 3.94
N GLU A 6 -13.20 13.47 3.16
CA GLU A 6 -12.59 13.31 1.84
C GLU A 6 -11.23 12.62 1.93
N ILE A 7 -10.30 13.16 2.74
CA ILE A 7 -8.99 12.53 3.00
C ILE A 7 -9.16 11.15 3.67
N SER A 8 -10.14 10.97 4.56
CA SER A 8 -10.45 9.64 5.14
C SER A 8 -10.93 8.61 4.13
N SER A 9 -11.54 9.03 3.01
CA SER A 9 -11.98 8.11 1.95
C SER A 9 -10.81 7.51 1.17
N TRP A 10 -9.63 8.15 1.21
CA TRP A 10 -8.46 7.74 0.46
C TRP A 10 -7.78 6.48 1.03
N LYS A 11 -8.07 6.10 2.29
CA LYS A 11 -7.42 4.99 3.04
C LYS A 11 -7.09 3.71 2.25
N ASN A 12 -7.91 3.33 1.29
CA ASN A 12 -7.77 2.10 0.51
C ASN A 12 -7.28 2.33 -0.94
N LEU A 13 -6.79 3.53 -1.28
CA LEU A 13 -6.20 3.83 -2.58
C LEU A 13 -4.81 3.20 -2.73
N SER A 14 -4.58 2.62 -3.90
CA SER A 14 -3.33 1.97 -4.31
C SER A 14 -2.47 2.84 -5.24
N ALA A 15 -2.90 4.06 -5.53
CA ALA A 15 -2.22 4.99 -6.43
C ALA A 15 -1.74 6.22 -5.66
N SER A 16 -0.63 6.83 -6.10
CA SER A 16 -0.19 8.12 -5.57
C SER A 16 -1.27 9.18 -5.76
N ILE A 17 -1.50 9.98 -4.72
CA ILE A 17 -2.57 10.98 -4.67
C ILE A 17 -1.96 12.35 -5.00
N VAL A 18 -2.57 13.12 -5.88
CA VAL A 18 -2.15 14.50 -6.19
C VAL A 18 -3.35 15.44 -6.00
N PHE A 19 -3.17 16.51 -5.22
CA PHE A 19 -4.21 17.50 -4.98
C PHE A 19 -3.64 18.93 -4.87
N TYR A 20 -4.49 19.90 -5.19
CA TYR A 20 -4.20 21.33 -4.97
C TYR A 20 -4.70 21.75 -3.60
N GLU A 21 -3.91 22.55 -2.88
CA GLU A 21 -4.27 23.01 -1.55
C GLU A 21 -3.93 24.50 -1.31
N ALA A 22 -4.85 25.18 -0.63
CA ALA A 22 -4.66 26.56 -0.19
C ALA A 22 -3.76 26.60 1.05
N PRO A 23 -2.76 27.51 1.12
CA PRO A 23 -1.82 27.64 2.24
C PRO A 23 -2.42 27.52 3.65
N ARG A 24 -3.58 28.17 3.88
CA ARG A 24 -4.26 28.19 5.18
C ARG A 24 -4.85 26.84 5.60
N ARG A 25 -5.04 25.91 4.66
CA ARG A 25 -5.54 24.54 4.91
C ARG A 25 -4.43 23.50 4.88
N LEU A 26 -3.30 23.77 4.20
CA LEU A 26 -2.21 22.80 3.99
C LEU A 26 -1.77 22.07 5.27
N LYS A 27 -1.53 22.80 6.37
CA LYS A 27 -1.15 22.22 7.68
C LYS A 27 -2.25 21.34 8.31
N VAL A 28 -3.52 21.56 7.99
CA VAL A 28 -4.65 20.71 8.44
C VAL A 28 -4.74 19.46 7.54
N SER A 29 -4.59 19.63 6.23
CA SER A 29 -4.62 18.53 5.26
C SER A 29 -3.45 17.56 5.47
N LEU A 30 -2.25 18.07 5.70
CA LEU A 30 -1.06 17.28 6.05
C LEU A 30 -1.19 16.53 7.38
N ALA A 31 -1.85 17.12 8.39
CA ALA A 31 -2.14 16.42 9.64
C ALA A 31 -3.06 15.19 9.41
N PHE A 32 -4.04 15.29 8.52
CA PHE A 32 -4.85 14.13 8.12
C PHE A 32 -4.07 13.13 7.25
N ILE A 33 -3.15 13.58 6.39
CA ILE A 33 -2.23 12.67 5.67
C ILE A 33 -1.33 11.91 6.66
N GLN A 34 -0.76 12.57 7.67
CA GLN A 34 0.06 11.94 8.70
C GLN A 34 -0.72 10.89 9.51
N GLN A 35 -2.01 11.12 9.78
CA GLN A 35 -2.88 10.16 10.48
C GLN A 35 -3.26 8.93 9.65
N ILE A 36 -3.19 9.00 8.33
CA ILE A 36 -3.63 7.92 7.42
C ILE A 36 -2.44 7.18 6.80
N TYR A 37 -1.39 7.92 6.44
CA TYR A 37 -0.21 7.45 5.74
C TYR A 37 1.08 7.93 6.42
N PRO A 38 1.31 7.61 7.71
CA PRO A 38 2.44 8.14 8.47
C PRO A 38 3.82 7.87 7.83
N ASN A 39 3.91 6.81 7.01
CA ASN A 39 5.14 6.33 6.37
C ASN A 39 5.20 6.62 4.86
N ALA A 40 4.28 7.42 4.29
CA ALA A 40 4.33 7.77 2.87
C ALA A 40 5.38 8.85 2.58
N GLU A 41 5.84 8.93 1.34
CA GLU A 41 6.57 10.10 0.86
C GLU A 41 5.59 11.19 0.43
N VAL A 42 5.90 12.43 0.76
CA VAL A 42 5.13 13.63 0.44
C VAL A 42 6.01 14.60 -0.33
N ALA A 43 5.56 14.98 -1.53
CA ALA A 43 6.09 16.13 -2.25
C ALA A 43 5.17 17.34 -2.07
N ILE A 44 5.74 18.51 -1.80
CA ILE A 44 5.02 19.78 -1.83
C ILE A 44 5.71 20.70 -2.82
N GLY A 45 5.01 21.04 -3.90
CA GLY A 45 5.44 21.97 -4.93
C GLY A 45 4.70 23.30 -4.84
N ARG A 46 5.42 24.41 -4.92
CA ARG A 46 4.88 25.78 -4.86
C ARG A 46 5.52 26.66 -5.92
N GLU A 47 4.72 27.59 -6.43
CA GLU A 47 5.14 28.61 -7.40
C GLU A 47 5.82 28.04 -8.68
N LEU A 48 5.39 26.84 -9.11
CA LEU A 48 5.93 25.97 -10.19
C LEU A 48 6.01 26.57 -11.62
N THR A 49 5.92 27.88 -11.75
CA THR A 49 6.00 28.65 -13.01
C THR A 49 6.78 29.96 -12.85
N LYS A 50 7.44 30.16 -11.70
CA LYS A 50 8.18 31.39 -11.35
C LYS A 50 9.66 31.10 -11.08
N LEU A 51 10.47 32.16 -11.07
CA LEU A 51 11.89 32.16 -10.68
C LEU A 51 12.17 31.71 -9.23
N HIS A 52 11.12 31.49 -8.43
CA HIS A 52 11.19 31.08 -7.02
C HIS A 52 10.29 29.85 -6.79
N GLU A 53 10.33 28.90 -7.73
CA GLU A 53 9.80 27.56 -7.53
C GLU A 53 10.41 26.91 -6.27
N GLU A 54 9.57 26.28 -5.46
CA GLU A 54 9.97 25.53 -4.28
C GLU A 54 9.35 24.13 -4.35
N ILE A 55 10.18 23.09 -4.36
CA ILE A 55 9.77 21.70 -4.24
C ILE A 55 10.51 21.08 -3.06
N ILE A 56 9.76 20.52 -2.12
CA ILE A 56 10.31 19.67 -1.05
C ILE A 56 9.84 18.22 -1.21
N LEU A 57 10.67 17.28 -0.78
CA LEU A 57 10.42 15.84 -0.71
C LEU A 57 10.75 15.36 0.69
N THR A 58 9.78 14.80 1.41
CA THR A 58 9.90 14.49 2.85
C THR A 58 8.78 13.54 3.30
N ASP A 59 8.75 13.12 4.55
CA ASP A 59 7.63 12.39 5.17
C ASP A 59 6.55 13.37 5.70
N PRO A 60 5.37 12.91 6.16
CA PRO A 60 4.32 13.80 6.63
C PRO A 60 4.69 14.62 7.89
N SER A 61 5.66 14.17 8.69
CA SER A 61 6.17 14.94 9.83
C SER A 61 7.07 16.07 9.35
N GLY A 62 8.05 15.78 8.49
CA GLY A 62 8.91 16.81 7.89
C GLY A 62 8.12 17.83 7.05
N ALA A 63 7.02 17.41 6.42
CA ALA A 63 6.08 18.31 5.74
C ALA A 63 5.34 19.25 6.72
N MET A 64 4.96 18.75 7.90
CA MET A 64 4.35 19.54 8.98
C MET A 64 5.34 20.52 9.63
N ASP A 65 6.59 20.10 9.80
CA ASP A 65 7.67 20.95 10.32
C ASP A 65 8.04 22.04 9.32
N TRP A 66 8.20 21.72 8.03
CA TRP A 66 8.40 22.71 6.98
C TRP A 66 7.24 23.71 6.90
N CYS A 67 5.98 23.26 7.00
CA CYS A 67 4.81 24.15 7.08
C CYS A 67 4.80 25.04 8.33
N THR A 68 5.50 24.64 9.40
CA THR A 68 5.58 25.40 10.65
C THR A 68 6.70 26.45 10.61
N ASN A 69 7.78 26.18 9.87
CA ASN A 69 8.88 27.11 9.69
C ASN A 69 8.64 28.16 8.58
N HIS A 70 7.54 28.06 7.83
CA HIS A 70 7.18 28.98 6.73
C HIS A 70 5.87 29.74 7.00
N ASP A 71 5.86 30.63 8.00
CA ASP A 71 4.68 31.43 8.42
C ASP A 71 3.93 32.15 7.28
N PHE A 72 4.60 32.44 6.15
CA PHE A 72 4.05 33.16 5.01
C PHE A 72 3.94 32.33 3.73
N LEU A 73 3.43 31.10 3.83
CA LEU A 73 2.99 30.32 2.67
C LEU A 73 2.03 31.16 1.78
N LYS A 74 2.48 31.46 0.56
CA LYS A 74 1.76 32.18 -0.50
C LYS A 74 1.73 31.35 -1.78
N GLY A 75 0.74 31.63 -2.63
CA GLY A 75 0.42 30.81 -3.81
C GLY A 75 -0.30 29.52 -3.44
N GLU A 76 -0.95 28.88 -4.40
CA GLU A 76 -1.50 27.53 -4.20
C GLU A 76 -0.35 26.52 -4.14
N ALA A 77 -0.51 25.47 -3.33
CA ALA A 77 0.43 24.37 -3.23
C ALA A 77 -0.11 23.15 -4.00
N VAL A 78 0.78 22.46 -4.71
CA VAL A 78 0.54 21.11 -5.22
C VAL A 78 1.09 20.13 -4.21
N VAL A 79 0.26 19.23 -3.70
CA VAL A 79 0.69 18.15 -2.80
C VAL A 79 0.56 16.84 -3.54
N MET A 80 1.65 16.07 -3.59
CA MET A 80 1.66 14.68 -4.03
C MET A 80 1.98 13.81 -2.83
N VAL A 81 1.11 12.85 -2.51
CA VAL A 81 1.37 11.80 -1.54
C VAL A 81 1.71 10.54 -2.32
N ARG A 82 3.00 10.22 -2.38
CA ARG A 82 3.50 8.98 -2.94
C ARG A 82 3.26 7.85 -1.93
N LEU A 83 2.03 7.35 -1.95
CA LEU A 83 1.77 5.98 -1.51
C LEU A 83 2.73 5.06 -2.26
N GLY A 84 3.35 4.12 -1.55
CA GLY A 84 4.10 3.05 -2.19
C GLY A 84 3.18 2.20 -3.09
N GLU A 85 3.74 1.31 -3.89
CA GLU A 85 2.94 0.24 -4.48
C GLU A 85 2.17 -0.46 -3.33
N PRO A 86 0.85 -0.69 -3.49
CA PRO A 86 -0.02 -1.13 -2.40
C PRO A 86 0.53 -2.43 -1.82
N GLU A 87 1.13 -2.35 -0.61
CA GLU A 87 2.24 -3.20 -0.16
C GLU A 87 2.31 -4.50 -0.95
N ALA A 88 3.26 -4.58 -1.90
CA ALA A 88 3.42 -5.72 -2.79
C ALA A 88 3.74 -6.96 -1.94
N GLN A 89 2.67 -7.59 -1.45
CA GLN A 89 2.61 -8.14 -0.09
C GLN A 89 3.79 -9.07 0.09
N SER A 90 4.72 -8.69 0.99
CA SER A 90 6.17 -8.85 0.77
C SER A 90 6.52 -10.24 0.25
N ALA A 91 7.59 -10.40 -0.54
CA ALA A 91 7.99 -11.73 -1.02
C ALA A 91 8.02 -12.75 0.14
N GLU A 92 8.55 -12.32 1.28
CA GLU A 92 8.47 -13.00 2.59
C GLU A 92 7.03 -13.32 3.06
N SER A 93 6.09 -12.36 3.03
CA SER A 93 4.67 -12.57 3.37
C SER A 93 3.96 -13.55 2.43
N LYS A 94 4.21 -13.46 1.12
CA LYS A 94 3.64 -14.38 0.12
C LYS A 94 4.24 -15.77 0.23
N ASP A 95 5.54 -15.88 0.48
CA ASP A 95 6.21 -17.17 0.63
C ASP A 95 5.91 -17.80 2.01
N HIS A 96 5.70 -17.00 3.05
CA HIS A 96 5.15 -17.45 4.34
C HIS A 96 3.70 -17.94 4.20
N LEU A 97 2.86 -17.23 3.44
CA LEU A 97 1.51 -17.68 3.10
C LEU A 97 1.54 -18.99 2.31
N ARG A 98 2.42 -19.10 1.30
CA ARG A 98 2.61 -20.32 0.50
C ARG A 98 3.05 -21.48 1.39
N ALA A 99 4.10 -21.33 2.19
CA ALA A 99 4.58 -22.35 3.12
C ALA A 99 3.50 -22.80 4.12
N THR A 100 2.72 -21.86 4.65
CA THR A 100 1.60 -22.18 5.56
C THR A 100 0.50 -22.98 4.87
N LEU A 101 0.12 -22.60 3.65
CA LEU A 101 -0.88 -23.34 2.85
C LEU A 101 -0.36 -24.71 2.39
N ILE A 102 0.94 -24.85 2.11
CA ILE A 102 1.57 -26.14 1.78
C ILE A 102 1.53 -27.08 2.99
N ALA A 103 1.81 -26.57 4.19
CA ALA A 103 1.72 -27.36 5.42
C ALA A 103 0.28 -27.81 5.71
N ASP A 104 -0.70 -26.90 5.67
CA ASP A 104 -2.11 -27.24 5.89
C ASP A 104 -2.67 -28.20 4.82
N ALA A 105 -2.26 -28.03 3.55
CA ALA A 105 -2.61 -28.94 2.47
C ALA A 105 -1.97 -30.33 2.64
N ARG A 106 -0.71 -30.41 3.11
CA ARG A 106 -0.01 -31.69 3.37
C ARG A 106 -0.71 -32.52 4.44
N GLU A 107 -1.21 -31.92 5.51
CA GLU A 107 -1.99 -32.65 6.50
C GLU A 107 -3.36 -33.07 5.94
N LYS A 108 -4.08 -32.16 5.25
CA LYS A 108 -5.38 -32.48 4.64
C LYS A 108 -5.31 -33.56 3.56
N PHE A 109 -4.20 -33.67 2.83
CA PHE A 109 -3.98 -34.76 1.89
C PHE A 109 -3.74 -36.14 2.57
N LYS A 110 -3.42 -36.18 3.87
CA LYS A 110 -3.43 -37.43 4.67
C LYS A 110 -4.86 -37.79 5.10
N ASP A 111 -5.68 -36.78 5.36
CA ASP A 111 -7.12 -36.90 5.67
C ASP A 111 -8.00 -37.11 4.40
N ASP A 112 -7.45 -37.74 3.35
CA ASP A 112 -8.09 -38.02 2.05
C ASP A 112 -8.72 -36.82 1.29
N ALA A 113 -8.43 -35.56 1.66
CA ALA A 113 -9.03 -34.39 1.01
C ALA A 113 -8.62 -34.27 -0.47
N THR A 114 -9.58 -34.02 -1.37
CA THR A 114 -9.26 -33.93 -2.80
C THR A 114 -8.72 -32.54 -3.16
N LEU A 115 -7.93 -32.50 -4.24
CA LEU A 115 -7.38 -31.25 -4.78
C LEU A 115 -8.48 -30.24 -5.15
N LYS A 116 -9.69 -30.71 -5.51
CA LYS A 116 -10.86 -29.86 -5.81
C LYS A 116 -11.44 -29.20 -4.56
N ASP A 117 -11.40 -29.90 -3.43
CA ASP A 117 -11.89 -29.39 -2.15
C ASP A 117 -10.93 -28.32 -1.61
N LEU A 118 -9.62 -28.59 -1.68
CA LEU A 118 -8.59 -27.62 -1.30
C LEU A 118 -8.55 -26.38 -2.21
N LEU A 119 -8.75 -26.54 -3.53
CA LEU A 119 -8.93 -25.41 -4.46
C LEU A 119 -10.15 -24.53 -4.08
N THR A 120 -11.16 -25.13 -3.47
CA THR A 120 -12.38 -24.42 -3.04
C THR A 120 -12.17 -23.76 -1.67
N LEU A 121 -11.53 -24.47 -0.73
CA LEU A 121 -11.21 -24.01 0.63
C LEU A 121 -10.24 -22.82 0.65
N TYR A 122 -9.29 -22.79 -0.30
CA TYR A 122 -8.24 -21.77 -0.38
C TYR A 122 -8.48 -20.70 -1.45
N ARG A 123 -9.60 -20.76 -2.19
CA ARG A 123 -9.92 -19.81 -3.29
C ARG A 123 -9.78 -18.34 -2.87
N ASP A 124 -10.21 -18.02 -1.66
CA ASP A 124 -10.32 -16.65 -1.16
C ASP A 124 -9.09 -16.21 -0.33
N ARG A 125 -7.95 -16.94 -0.46
CA ARG A 125 -6.69 -16.68 0.27
C ARG A 125 -5.74 -15.68 -0.41
N GLY A 126 -6.17 -15.00 -1.47
CA GLY A 126 -5.38 -13.97 -2.17
C GLY A 126 -4.34 -14.49 -3.17
N LEU A 127 -4.29 -15.80 -3.42
CA LEU A 127 -3.50 -16.40 -4.51
C LEU A 127 -4.34 -16.52 -5.80
N SER A 128 -3.70 -16.43 -6.97
CA SER A 128 -4.39 -16.74 -8.22
C SER A 128 -4.73 -18.23 -8.32
N ARG A 129 -5.76 -18.58 -9.11
CA ARG A 129 -6.15 -19.99 -9.35
C ARG A 129 -5.01 -20.85 -9.93
N SER A 130 -4.06 -20.24 -10.63
CA SER A 130 -2.89 -20.93 -11.19
C SER A 130 -1.85 -21.22 -10.12
N GLU A 131 -1.47 -20.21 -9.32
CA GLU A 131 -0.55 -20.39 -8.18
C GLU A 131 -1.10 -21.41 -7.18
N LEU A 132 -2.38 -21.32 -6.83
CA LEU A 132 -3.02 -22.23 -5.89
C LEU A 132 -3.04 -23.67 -6.39
N TYR A 133 -3.18 -23.88 -7.71
CA TYR A 133 -3.11 -25.21 -8.31
C TYR A 133 -1.69 -25.79 -8.22
N GLN A 134 -0.66 -25.00 -8.52
CA GLN A 134 0.75 -25.44 -8.41
C GLN A 134 1.14 -25.75 -6.96
N LEU A 135 0.78 -24.87 -6.03
CA LEU A 135 0.96 -25.05 -4.58
C LEU A 135 0.36 -26.38 -4.09
N LEU A 136 -0.83 -26.73 -4.57
CA LEU A 136 -1.50 -27.99 -4.22
C LEU A 136 -0.85 -29.22 -4.87
N LEU A 137 -0.18 -29.10 -6.02
CA LEU A 137 0.62 -30.19 -6.60
C LEU A 137 1.95 -30.39 -5.85
N GLU A 138 2.60 -29.30 -5.45
CA GLU A 138 3.80 -29.31 -4.60
C GLU A 138 3.51 -29.92 -3.22
N ALA A 139 2.42 -29.48 -2.58
CA ALA A 139 1.96 -30.05 -1.31
C ALA A 139 1.62 -31.54 -1.42
N LYS A 140 1.11 -31.99 -2.58
CA LYS A 140 0.85 -33.40 -2.88
C LYS A 140 2.09 -34.21 -3.32
N GLY A 141 3.27 -33.58 -3.39
CA GLY A 141 4.54 -34.26 -3.70
C GLY A 141 4.76 -34.61 -5.18
N PHE A 142 4.06 -33.96 -6.12
CA PHE A 142 4.17 -34.27 -7.55
C PHE A 142 5.41 -33.68 -8.27
N TYR A 143 6.28 -32.95 -7.56
CA TYR A 143 7.44 -32.25 -8.15
C TYR A 143 8.83 -32.75 -7.71
N ASP A 144 8.95 -33.52 -6.63
CA ASP A 144 10.26 -33.97 -6.08
C ASP A 144 10.93 -35.15 -6.83
N ASN A 145 10.52 -35.47 -8.06
CA ASN A 145 10.97 -36.67 -8.80
C ASN A 145 11.59 -36.38 -10.18
N HIS A 146 12.17 -35.20 -10.40
CA HIS A 146 12.86 -34.85 -11.66
C HIS A 146 14.17 -34.06 -11.42
N ASN A 147 15.19 -34.72 -10.88
CA ASN A 147 16.60 -34.35 -11.08
C ASN A 147 17.54 -35.55 -10.88
#